data_AF-A0ABD1Z832-F1
#
_entry.id   AF-A0ABD1Z832-F1
#
_cell.length_a   1.000
_cell.length_b   1.000
_cell.length_c   1.000
_cell.angle_alpha   90.00
_cell.angle_beta   90.00
_cell.angle_gamma   90.00
#
_symmetry.space_group_name_H-M   'P 1'
#
loop_
_entity.id
_entity.type
_entity.pdbx_description
1 polymer ?
#
loop_
_entity_poly.entity_id
_entity_poly.type
_entity_poly.pdbx_seq_one_letter_code
_entity_poly.pdbx_strand_id
1 'polypeptide(L)'
;MSSRPPETSEHRGGTRIVLTLATTRRMEPIDNPRICDPARGSSFHSRLPSDIVIFDPDSELSYLQFSTKEEPLTLRMKKDQVVIAIRGACRGNGTCTAKAAYGVFFGRASSHNKYGLLPEDEQHTSQNAEIYAARMVLDLAGKMFQDNPTVKGINLITGSSFLTKAMTDQIHEWLENWFVTSSRGPASRITNADAIRHLNQTIESLESGGLSVRFWLVRKDQNADADTLANLAFND
;
A
#
# COMPACT_ATOMS: atom_id res chain seq x y z
N MET A 1 -22.04 -5.43 85.64
CA MET A 1 -21.23 -6.63 85.33
C MET A 1 -22.16 -7.57 84.57
N SER A 2 -22.07 -7.91 83.29
CA SER A 2 -21.10 -7.71 82.21
C SER A 2 -21.93 -7.87 80.91
N SER A 3 -22.22 -6.79 80.17
CA SER A 3 -21.52 -6.38 78.93
C SER A 3 -21.22 -7.52 77.95
N ARG A 4 -22.06 -7.65 76.91
CA ARG A 4 -21.73 -8.35 75.65
C ARG A 4 -20.58 -7.61 74.94
N PRO A 5 -19.65 -8.32 74.28
CA PRO A 5 -18.61 -7.67 73.49
C PRO A 5 -19.20 -7.00 72.23
N PRO A 6 -18.63 -5.87 71.78
CA PRO A 6 -18.99 -5.21 70.53
C PRO A 6 -18.30 -5.89 69.34
N GLU A 7 -19.04 -6.05 68.24
CA GLU A 7 -18.49 -6.38 66.93
C GLU A 7 -17.59 -5.25 66.43
N THR A 8 -16.40 -5.65 66.02
CA THR A 8 -15.33 -4.80 65.49
C THR A 8 -15.55 -4.45 64.02
N SER A 9 -15.33 -3.17 63.74
CA SER A 9 -14.74 -2.57 62.54
C SER A 9 -14.91 -3.26 61.18
N GLU A 10 -15.43 -2.52 60.20
CA GLU A 10 -14.53 -1.88 59.21
C GLU A 10 -15.28 -0.80 58.42
N HIS A 11 -14.74 0.40 58.47
CA HIS A 11 -15.21 1.57 57.77
C HIS A 11 -14.19 1.90 56.66
N ARG A 12 -14.71 2.01 55.43
CA ARG A 12 -14.24 2.88 54.35
C ARG A 12 -12.80 2.66 53.84
N GLY A 13 -12.73 1.93 52.74
CA GLY A 13 -11.55 1.88 51.86
C GLY A 13 -11.89 1.47 50.42
N GLY A 14 -13.01 1.93 49.87
CA GLY A 14 -13.40 1.65 48.48
C GLY A 14 -13.04 2.80 47.56
N THR A 15 -11.79 2.86 47.09
CA THR A 15 -11.37 3.78 46.04
C THR A 15 -12.15 3.46 44.77
N ARG A 16 -13.17 4.28 44.48
CA ARG A 16 -13.85 4.31 43.18
C ARG A 16 -12.83 4.77 42.15
N ILE A 17 -12.28 3.82 41.39
CA ILE A 17 -11.55 4.12 40.16
C ILE A 17 -12.59 4.69 39.19
N VAL A 18 -12.60 6.02 39.08
CA VAL A 18 -13.31 6.71 38.02
C VAL A 18 -12.53 6.39 36.75
N LEU A 19 -13.02 5.44 35.95
CA LEU A 19 -12.60 5.27 34.57
C LEU A 19 -12.95 6.56 33.83
N THR A 20 -12.02 7.51 33.81
CA THR A 20 -12.09 8.67 32.95
C THR A 20 -12.07 8.13 31.52
N LEU A 21 -13.22 8.17 30.85
CA LEU A 21 -13.33 7.96 29.41
C LEU A 21 -12.29 8.89 28.77
N ALA A 22 -11.25 8.29 28.21
CA ALA A 22 -10.25 9.02 27.46
C ALA A 22 -10.98 9.73 26.33
N THR A 23 -11.10 11.06 26.48
CA THR A 23 -11.54 11.97 25.45
C THR A 23 -10.81 11.60 24.17
N THR A 24 -11.57 11.14 23.17
CA THR A 24 -11.06 10.90 21.82
C THR A 24 -10.44 12.19 21.34
N ARG A 25 -9.13 12.34 21.53
CA ARG A 25 -8.35 13.37 20.88
C ARG A 25 -8.58 13.11 19.41
N ARG A 26 -9.28 14.03 18.74
CA ARG A 26 -9.36 14.08 17.30
C ARG A 26 -7.91 14.21 16.83
N MET A 27 -7.28 13.08 16.52
CA MET A 27 -5.95 13.04 15.93
C MET A 27 -6.12 13.74 14.59
N GLU A 28 -5.46 14.90 14.43
CA GLU A 28 -5.08 15.41 13.13
C GLU A 28 -4.56 14.20 12.32
N PRO A 29 -5.03 13.99 11.07
CA PRO A 29 -4.65 12.80 10.32
C PRO A 29 -3.12 12.76 10.24
N ILE A 30 -2.52 11.75 10.85
CA ILE A 30 -1.12 11.43 10.64
C ILE A 30 -0.97 11.35 9.13
N ASP A 31 -0.15 12.24 8.56
CA ASP A 31 0.13 12.20 7.14
C ASP A 31 0.84 10.87 6.89
N ASN A 32 0.10 9.88 6.37
CA ASN A 32 0.62 8.54 6.23
C ASN A 32 1.72 8.57 5.16
N PRO A 33 2.98 8.28 5.51
CA PRO A 33 4.11 8.49 4.61
C PRO A 33 4.02 7.61 3.35
N ARG A 34 3.24 6.52 3.40
CA ARG A 34 3.03 5.58 2.29
C ARG A 34 1.82 5.92 1.41
N ILE A 35 1.06 6.97 1.70
CA ILE A 35 -0.01 7.43 0.81
C ILE A 35 0.58 8.41 -0.22
N CYS A 36 0.31 8.14 -1.50
CA CYS A 36 0.53 9.12 -2.56
C CYS A 36 -0.81 9.78 -2.92
N ASP A 37 -0.92 11.07 -2.64
CA ASP A 37 -2.01 11.92 -3.13
C ASP A 37 -1.40 13.04 -3.99
N PRO A 38 -1.35 12.88 -5.33
CA PRO A 38 -0.80 13.90 -6.21
C PRO A 38 -1.58 15.22 -6.19
N ALA A 39 -2.81 15.22 -5.67
CA ALA A 39 -3.63 16.42 -5.55
C ALA A 39 -3.25 17.28 -4.33
N ARG A 40 -2.52 16.73 -3.35
CA ARG A 40 -2.02 17.50 -2.22
C ARG A 40 -0.88 18.43 -2.69
N GLY A 41 -1.18 19.73 -2.73
CA GLY A 41 -0.21 20.78 -3.04
C GLY A 41 -0.05 21.11 -4.53
N SER A 42 -0.86 20.53 -5.42
CA SER A 42 -0.86 20.85 -6.85
C SER A 42 -2.03 21.74 -7.26
N SER A 43 -1.81 22.62 -8.24
CA SER A 43 -2.83 23.46 -8.87
C SER A 43 -3.60 22.73 -9.98
N PHE A 44 -3.36 21.44 -10.21
CA PHE A 44 -4.13 20.69 -11.22
C PHE A 44 -5.58 20.46 -10.80
N HIS A 45 -6.50 20.71 -11.74
CA HIS A 45 -7.91 20.40 -11.58
C HIS A 45 -8.22 18.90 -11.76
N SER A 46 -7.35 18.15 -12.46
CA SER A 46 -7.51 16.72 -12.68
C SER A 46 -6.64 15.87 -11.74
N ARG A 47 -7.17 14.71 -11.36
CA ARG A 47 -6.52 13.71 -10.49
C ARG A 47 -6.30 12.38 -11.20
N LEU A 48 -6.45 12.37 -12.53
CA LEU A 48 -6.31 11.15 -13.31
C LEU A 48 -4.84 10.89 -13.60
N PRO A 49 -4.36 9.65 -13.44
CA PRO A 49 -3.03 9.26 -13.90
C PRO A 49 -2.74 9.69 -15.34
N SER A 50 -3.71 9.59 -16.25
CA SER A 50 -3.59 9.99 -17.65
C SER A 50 -3.18 11.45 -17.86
N ASP A 51 -3.45 12.32 -16.89
CA ASP A 51 -3.32 13.76 -17.06
C ASP A 51 -2.04 14.31 -16.41
N ILE A 52 -1.44 13.55 -15.48
CA ILE A 52 -0.31 14.01 -14.67
C ILE A 52 0.87 13.03 -14.63
N VAL A 53 0.75 11.86 -15.25
CA VAL A 53 1.85 10.90 -15.38
C VAL A 53 2.41 11.00 -16.79
N ILE A 54 3.71 11.27 -16.89
CA ILE A 54 4.42 11.40 -18.16
C ILE A 54 5.52 10.37 -18.25
N PHE A 55 5.56 9.69 -19.39
CA PHE A 55 6.62 8.76 -19.75
C PHE A 55 7.81 9.50 -20.36
N ASP A 56 9.01 9.17 -19.90
CA ASP A 56 10.28 9.63 -20.43
C ASP A 56 10.93 8.50 -21.28
N PRO A 57 10.98 8.63 -22.62
CA PRO A 57 11.57 7.61 -23.47
C PRO A 57 13.07 7.37 -23.20
N ASP A 58 13.79 8.38 -22.71
CA ASP A 58 15.24 8.26 -22.50
C ASP A 58 15.58 7.38 -21.29
N SER A 59 14.77 7.47 -20.23
CA SER A 59 14.93 6.61 -19.04
C SER A 59 14.03 5.38 -19.05
N GLU A 60 13.09 5.30 -19.98
CA GLU A 60 12.00 4.31 -20.02
C GLU A 60 11.16 4.23 -18.73
N LEU A 61 11.02 5.35 -18.02
CA LEU A 61 10.28 5.47 -16.76
C LEU A 61 9.19 6.53 -16.85
N SER A 62 8.14 6.35 -16.03
CA SER A 62 7.09 7.36 -15.87
C SER A 62 7.28 8.19 -14.60
N TYR A 63 6.89 9.46 -14.64
CA TYR A 63 7.07 10.43 -13.56
C TYR A 63 5.83 11.30 -13.40
N LEU A 64 5.68 11.90 -12.22
CA LEU A 64 4.67 12.94 -12.01
C LEU A 64 5.09 14.25 -12.68
N GLN A 65 4.18 14.84 -13.44
CA GLN A 65 4.28 16.22 -13.91
C GLN A 65 3.73 17.17 -12.83
N PHE A 66 4.33 18.35 -12.70
CA PHE A 66 3.85 19.43 -11.86
C PHE A 66 4.00 20.78 -12.55
N SER A 67 3.10 21.72 -12.24
CA SER A 67 3.22 23.11 -12.65
C SER A 67 4.04 23.87 -11.60
N THR A 68 5.01 24.65 -12.04
CA THR A 68 5.56 25.71 -11.17
C THR A 68 4.58 26.88 -11.13
N LYS A 69 4.57 27.64 -10.03
CA LYS A 69 3.81 28.91 -9.93
C LYS A 69 4.56 30.09 -10.56
N GLU A 70 5.65 29.83 -11.26
CA GLU A 70 6.48 30.84 -11.93
C GLU A 70 5.83 31.19 -13.28
N GLU A 71 5.82 32.48 -13.63
CA GLU A 71 5.37 32.96 -14.94
C GLU A 71 6.56 33.04 -15.90
N PRO A 72 6.48 32.47 -17.12
CA PRO A 72 5.35 31.71 -17.67
C PRO A 72 5.23 30.33 -17.01
N LEU A 73 3.99 29.84 -16.84
CA LEU A 73 3.72 28.50 -16.28
C LEU A 73 4.56 27.44 -16.99
N THR A 74 5.55 26.86 -16.29
CA THR A 74 6.34 25.75 -16.81
C THR A 74 5.87 24.43 -16.20
N LEU A 75 5.58 23.47 -17.07
CA LEU A 75 5.36 22.09 -16.65
C LEU A 75 6.71 21.41 -16.50
N ARG A 76 6.96 20.82 -15.33
CA ARG A 76 8.19 20.11 -15.02
C ARG A 76 7.91 18.68 -14.58
N MET A 77 8.86 17.79 -14.83
CA MET A 77 8.82 16.41 -14.37
C MET A 77 9.51 16.29 -13.03
N LYS A 78 8.87 15.61 -12.08
CA LYS A 78 9.45 15.24 -10.80
C LYS A 78 10.30 13.97 -10.97
N LYS A 79 11.50 14.12 -11.55
CA LYS A 79 12.38 12.98 -11.89
C LYS A 79 12.91 12.20 -10.68
N ASP A 80 12.70 12.71 -9.47
CA ASP A 80 13.00 12.03 -8.21
C ASP A 80 11.91 11.04 -7.77
N GLN A 81 10.76 11.01 -8.44
CA GLN A 81 9.60 10.20 -8.08
C GLN A 81 9.09 9.42 -9.28
N VAL A 82 9.47 8.15 -9.36
CA VAL A 82 9.02 7.25 -10.42
C VAL A 82 7.58 6.82 -10.13
N VAL A 83 6.78 6.66 -11.18
CA VAL A 83 5.40 6.20 -11.12
C VAL A 83 5.31 4.88 -11.88
N ILE A 84 4.76 3.85 -11.23
CA ILE A 84 4.63 2.52 -11.80
C ILE A 84 3.23 2.02 -11.50
N ALA A 85 2.53 1.54 -12.52
CA ALA A 85 1.19 1.02 -12.37
C ALA A 85 1.20 -0.50 -12.24
N ILE A 86 0.47 -1.03 -11.26
CA ILE A 86 0.41 -2.47 -10.97
C ILE A 86 -1.03 -2.95 -10.99
N ARG A 87 -1.22 -4.22 -11.36
CA ARG A 87 -2.52 -4.88 -11.34
C ARG A 87 -2.40 -6.38 -11.14
N GLY A 88 -3.29 -6.92 -10.32
CA GLY A 88 -3.53 -8.36 -10.22
C GLY A 88 -4.80 -8.76 -10.96
N ALA A 89 -4.78 -9.93 -11.59
CA ALA A 89 -5.94 -10.57 -12.19
C ALA A 89 -6.01 -12.04 -11.72
N CYS A 90 -7.22 -12.60 -11.60
CA CYS A 90 -7.38 -14.01 -11.24
C CYS A 90 -8.63 -14.61 -11.91
N ARG A 91 -8.43 -15.65 -12.72
CA ARG A 91 -9.52 -16.46 -13.31
C ARG A 91 -9.90 -17.55 -12.31
N GLY A 92 -11.20 -17.75 -12.08
CA GLY A 92 -11.69 -18.74 -11.11
C GLY A 92 -11.33 -18.41 -9.65
N ASN A 93 -11.22 -17.13 -9.30
CA ASN A 93 -10.83 -16.69 -7.96
C ASN A 93 -11.69 -17.33 -6.86
N GLY A 94 -11.05 -17.90 -5.83
CA GLY A 94 -11.71 -18.63 -4.75
C GLY A 94 -12.05 -20.10 -5.05
N THR A 95 -11.65 -20.62 -6.21
CA THR A 95 -11.79 -22.04 -6.57
C THR A 95 -10.44 -22.77 -6.50
N CYS A 96 -10.45 -24.10 -6.47
CA CYS A 96 -9.23 -24.91 -6.53
C CYS A 96 -8.52 -24.85 -7.90
N THR A 97 -9.19 -24.35 -8.93
CA THR A 97 -8.64 -24.15 -10.29
C THR A 97 -8.24 -22.69 -10.54
N ALA A 98 -8.15 -21.87 -9.48
CA ALA A 98 -7.83 -20.46 -9.61
C ALA A 98 -6.46 -20.28 -10.28
N LYS A 99 -6.40 -19.36 -11.25
CA LYS A 99 -5.14 -18.93 -11.88
C LYS A 99 -5.02 -17.42 -11.76
N ALA A 100 -4.02 -16.97 -11.00
CA ALA A 100 -3.67 -15.58 -10.83
C ALA A 100 -2.57 -15.15 -11.80
N ALA A 101 -2.60 -13.88 -12.18
CA ALA A 101 -1.63 -13.22 -13.04
C ALA A 101 -1.37 -11.80 -12.55
N TYR A 102 -0.18 -11.29 -12.83
CA TYR A 102 0.23 -9.94 -12.48
C TYR A 102 0.58 -9.13 -13.73
N GLY A 103 0.41 -7.81 -13.63
CA GLY A 103 0.85 -6.83 -14.63
C GLY A 103 1.55 -5.66 -13.95
N VAL A 104 2.68 -5.25 -14.51
CA VAL A 104 3.51 -4.13 -14.07
C VAL A 104 3.80 -3.25 -15.29
N PHE A 105 3.34 -2.01 -15.24
CA PHE A 105 3.43 -1.04 -16.32
C PHE A 105 4.26 0.16 -15.88
N PHE A 106 5.44 0.30 -16.50
CA PHE A 106 6.36 1.43 -16.34
C PHE A 106 6.06 2.58 -17.32
N GLY A 107 5.44 2.26 -18.46
CA GLY A 107 5.09 3.23 -19.48
C GLY A 107 4.94 2.59 -20.85
N ARG A 108 4.46 3.37 -21.83
CA ARG A 108 4.21 2.87 -23.17
C ARG A 108 5.52 2.41 -23.81
N ALA A 109 5.56 1.15 -24.25
CA ALA A 109 6.72 0.51 -24.88
C ALA A 109 8.00 0.45 -24.00
N SER A 110 7.90 0.70 -22.69
CA SER A 110 9.01 0.46 -21.76
C SER A 110 9.41 -1.01 -21.76
N SER A 111 10.71 -1.29 -21.89
CA SER A 111 11.26 -2.65 -21.79
C SER A 111 11.13 -3.23 -20.37
N HIS A 112 10.84 -2.38 -19.39
CA HIS A 112 10.61 -2.77 -18.00
C HIS A 112 9.18 -3.27 -17.73
N ASN A 113 8.25 -3.09 -18.68
CA ASN A 113 6.91 -3.67 -18.56
C ASN A 113 7.01 -5.19 -18.39
N LYS A 114 6.29 -5.72 -17.40
CA LYS A 114 6.29 -7.15 -17.09
C LYS A 114 4.89 -7.63 -16.80
N TYR A 115 4.63 -8.88 -17.16
CA TYR A 115 3.44 -9.59 -16.79
C TYR A 115 3.74 -11.08 -16.78
N GLY A 116 2.84 -11.84 -16.18
CA GLY A 116 2.96 -13.29 -16.16
C GLY A 116 1.96 -13.91 -15.20
N LEU A 117 1.87 -15.24 -15.27
CA LEU A 117 1.16 -16.01 -14.26
C LEU A 117 1.95 -15.98 -12.95
N LEU A 118 1.23 -16.07 -11.84
CA LEU A 118 1.86 -16.33 -10.55
C LEU A 118 2.48 -17.74 -10.57
N PRO A 119 3.66 -17.93 -9.95
CA PRO A 119 4.23 -19.26 -9.69
C PRO A 119 3.24 -20.21 -9.00
N GLU A 120 3.35 -21.52 -9.25
CA GLU A 120 2.40 -22.52 -8.71
C GLU A 120 2.41 -22.62 -7.18
N ASP A 121 3.51 -22.25 -6.54
CA ASP A 121 3.67 -22.23 -5.09
C ASP A 121 3.10 -20.97 -4.42
N GLU A 122 2.72 -19.96 -5.22
CA GLU A 122 1.99 -18.79 -4.72
C GLU A 122 0.49 -19.09 -4.60
N GLN A 123 -0.17 -18.44 -3.64
CA GLN A 123 -1.63 -18.59 -3.54
C GLN A 123 -2.33 -17.81 -4.67
N HIS A 124 -3.02 -18.52 -5.57
CA HIS A 124 -3.72 -17.93 -6.71
C HIS A 124 -5.03 -17.23 -6.29
N THR A 125 -4.93 -15.98 -5.85
CA THR A 125 -6.08 -15.09 -5.61
C THR A 125 -5.86 -13.73 -6.25
N SER A 126 -6.92 -12.96 -6.47
CA SER A 126 -6.79 -11.60 -6.99
C SER A 126 -5.97 -10.68 -6.07
N GLN A 127 -6.07 -10.86 -4.75
CA GLN A 127 -5.32 -10.06 -3.78
C GLN A 127 -3.83 -10.41 -3.80
N ASN A 128 -3.48 -11.70 -3.78
CA ASN A 128 -2.08 -12.12 -3.90
C ASN A 128 -1.47 -11.73 -5.24
N ALA A 129 -2.24 -11.76 -6.33
CA ALA A 129 -1.78 -11.30 -7.63
C ALA A 129 -1.31 -9.84 -7.58
N GLU A 130 -2.04 -8.99 -6.86
CA GLU A 130 -1.74 -7.57 -6.71
C GLU A 130 -0.57 -7.31 -5.76
N ILE A 131 -0.47 -8.07 -4.66
CA ILE A 131 0.70 -8.06 -3.76
C ILE A 131 1.95 -8.51 -4.52
N TYR A 132 1.84 -9.57 -5.32
CA TYR A 132 2.93 -10.11 -6.12
C TYR A 132 3.40 -9.07 -7.16
N ALA A 133 2.46 -8.39 -7.84
CA ALA A 133 2.80 -7.30 -8.76
C ALA A 133 3.62 -6.19 -8.06
N ALA A 134 3.23 -5.81 -6.84
CA ALA A 134 3.99 -4.84 -6.04
C ALA A 134 5.40 -5.37 -5.70
N ARG A 135 5.52 -6.62 -5.25
CA ARG A 135 6.82 -7.24 -4.96
C ARG A 135 7.75 -7.22 -6.17
N MET A 136 7.24 -7.58 -7.35
CA MET A 136 8.02 -7.54 -8.60
C MET A 136 8.58 -6.15 -8.88
N VAL A 137 7.83 -5.08 -8.59
CA VAL A 137 8.34 -3.71 -8.73
C VAL A 137 9.45 -3.43 -7.72
N LEU A 138 9.29 -3.82 -6.46
CA LEU A 138 10.29 -3.54 -5.42
C LEU A 138 11.61 -4.31 -5.66
N ASP A 139 11.52 -5.54 -6.14
CA ASP A 139 12.69 -6.35 -6.49
C ASP A 139 13.48 -5.73 -7.66
N LEU A 140 12.78 -5.14 -8.64
CA LEU A 140 13.39 -4.39 -9.74
C LEU A 140 13.97 -3.07 -9.26
N ALA A 141 13.22 -2.34 -8.42
CA ALA A 141 13.62 -1.06 -7.87
C ALA A 141 14.96 -1.11 -7.14
N GLY A 142 15.16 -2.15 -6.32
CA GLY A 142 16.42 -2.37 -5.61
C GLY A 142 17.62 -2.40 -6.55
N LYS A 143 17.49 -2.94 -7.76
CA LYS A 143 18.58 -2.98 -8.75
C LYS A 143 18.63 -1.71 -9.59
N MET A 144 17.49 -1.27 -10.11
CA MET A 144 17.40 -0.17 -11.07
C MET A 144 17.74 1.19 -10.45
N PHE A 145 17.39 1.43 -9.19
CA PHE A 145 17.55 2.74 -8.57
C PHE A 145 18.80 2.87 -7.70
N GLN A 146 19.51 1.78 -7.41
CA GLN A 146 20.84 1.84 -6.82
C GLN A 146 21.81 2.63 -7.72
N ASP A 147 21.72 2.42 -9.03
CA ASP A 147 22.59 3.08 -10.02
C ASP A 147 22.06 4.45 -10.48
N ASN A 148 20.84 4.82 -10.06
CA ASN A 148 20.22 6.11 -10.39
C ASN A 148 19.96 6.95 -9.13
N PRO A 149 20.97 7.70 -8.64
CA PRO A 149 20.86 8.44 -7.38
C PRO A 149 19.85 9.58 -7.40
N THR A 150 19.33 9.94 -8.60
CA THR A 150 18.31 10.98 -8.73
C THR A 150 16.94 10.52 -8.26
N VAL A 151 16.65 9.22 -8.35
CA VAL A 151 15.38 8.65 -7.90
C VAL A 151 15.37 8.51 -6.38
N LYS A 152 14.38 9.12 -5.73
CA LYS A 152 14.17 9.14 -4.27
C LYS A 152 12.87 8.47 -3.84
N GLY A 153 12.03 8.07 -4.78
CA GLY A 153 10.82 7.35 -4.45
C GLY A 153 10.08 6.74 -5.63
N ILE A 154 9.19 5.83 -5.27
CA ILE A 154 8.30 5.07 -6.16
C ILE A 154 6.88 5.32 -5.71
N ASN A 155 6.01 5.63 -6.67
CA ASN A 155 4.57 5.75 -6.47
C ASN A 155 3.89 4.63 -7.26
N LEU A 156 3.34 3.67 -6.53
CA LEU A 156 2.61 2.53 -7.09
C LEU A 156 1.15 2.91 -7.32
N ILE A 157 0.74 2.99 -8.58
CA ILE A 157 -0.67 3.13 -8.95
C ILE A 157 -1.33 1.74 -8.84
N THR A 158 -2.40 1.65 -8.05
CA THR A 158 -3.13 0.39 -7.88
C THR A 158 -4.64 0.62 -7.78
N GLY A 159 -5.42 -0.35 -8.27
CA GLY A 159 -6.88 -0.39 -8.07
C GLY A 159 -7.31 -1.10 -6.78
N SER A 160 -6.35 -1.52 -5.95
CA SER A 160 -6.57 -2.42 -4.82
C SER A 160 -6.71 -1.68 -3.50
N SER A 161 -7.95 -1.44 -3.08
CA SER A 161 -8.18 -0.86 -1.76
C SER A 161 -7.68 -1.76 -0.62
N PHE A 162 -7.62 -3.08 -0.84
CA PHE A 162 -7.03 -4.02 0.12
C PHE A 162 -5.53 -3.79 0.27
N LEU A 163 -4.75 -3.81 -0.83
CA LEU A 163 -3.30 -3.62 -0.76
C LEU A 163 -2.93 -2.25 -0.19
N THR A 164 -3.60 -1.18 -0.64
CA THR A 164 -3.35 0.17 -0.12
C THR A 164 -3.60 0.21 1.39
N LYS A 165 -4.79 -0.19 1.87
CA LYS A 165 -5.10 -0.18 3.31
C LYS A 165 -4.17 -1.08 4.12
N ALA A 166 -3.81 -2.24 3.58
CA ALA A 166 -2.86 -3.13 4.22
C ALA A 166 -1.53 -2.40 4.45
N MET A 167 -0.97 -1.75 3.43
CA MET A 167 0.35 -1.10 3.50
C MET A 167 0.37 0.28 4.18
N THR A 168 -0.79 0.93 4.33
CA THR A 168 -0.89 2.26 4.93
C THR A 168 -1.45 2.20 6.34
N ASP A 169 -2.66 1.64 6.51
CA ASP A 169 -3.46 1.84 7.72
C ASP A 169 -3.35 0.65 8.67
N GLN A 170 -3.21 -0.57 8.14
CA GLN A 170 -3.41 -1.79 8.91
C GLN A 170 -2.12 -2.54 9.25
N ILE A 171 -1.02 -2.31 8.53
CA ILE A 171 0.21 -3.11 8.69
C ILE A 171 0.76 -3.08 10.12
N HIS A 172 0.74 -1.93 10.77
CA HIS A 172 1.25 -1.80 12.14
C HIS A 172 0.43 -2.64 13.12
N GLU A 173 -0.90 -2.52 13.08
CA GLU A 173 -1.80 -3.34 13.91
C GLU A 173 -1.62 -4.83 13.62
N TRP A 174 -1.48 -5.20 12.34
CA TRP A 174 -1.29 -6.61 11.94
C TRP A 174 0.05 -7.18 12.38
N LEU A 175 1.12 -6.38 12.40
CA LEU A 175 2.41 -6.82 12.92
C LEU A 175 2.34 -7.04 14.44
N GLU A 176 1.66 -6.15 15.18
CA GLU A 176 1.49 -6.24 16.63
C GLU A 176 0.62 -7.44 17.04
N ASN A 177 -0.44 -7.74 16.29
CA ASN A 177 -1.36 -8.83 16.59
C ASN A 177 -1.03 -10.15 15.88
N TRP A 178 0.14 -10.25 15.25
CA TRP A 178 0.60 -11.44 14.51
C TRP A 178 -0.34 -11.87 13.38
N PHE A 179 -0.99 -10.89 12.73
CA PHE A 179 -1.93 -11.05 11.61
C PHE A 179 -3.18 -11.84 11.99
N VAL A 180 -3.66 -11.69 13.22
CA VAL A 180 -4.88 -12.34 13.72
C VAL A 180 -6.01 -11.33 13.78
N THR A 181 -7.14 -11.63 13.15
CA THR A 181 -8.34 -10.79 13.19
C THR A 181 -9.53 -11.54 13.80
N SER A 182 -10.30 -10.84 14.63
CA SER A 182 -11.56 -11.31 15.23
C SER A 182 -12.79 -10.63 14.63
N SER A 183 -12.61 -9.84 13.57
CA SER A 183 -13.64 -8.94 13.00
C SER A 183 -14.89 -9.65 12.44
N ARG A 184 -14.84 -10.96 12.19
CA ARG A 184 -15.95 -11.75 11.64
C ARG A 184 -16.17 -13.12 12.31
N GLY A 185 -15.74 -13.30 13.56
CA GLY A 185 -15.90 -14.57 14.28
C GLY A 185 -14.67 -14.94 15.11
N PRO A 186 -14.41 -16.24 15.34
CA PRO A 186 -13.23 -16.70 16.05
C PRO A 186 -11.96 -16.10 15.45
N ALA A 187 -11.02 -15.75 16.33
CA ALA A 187 -9.71 -15.21 15.95
C ALA A 187 -9.09 -16.08 14.84
N SER A 188 -8.92 -15.49 13.65
CA SER A 188 -8.46 -16.18 12.45
C SER A 188 -7.28 -15.43 11.84
N ARG A 189 -6.30 -16.17 11.32
CA ARG A 189 -5.15 -15.58 10.63
C ARG A 189 -5.58 -14.99 9.29
N ILE A 190 -5.08 -13.81 8.96
CA ILE A 190 -5.26 -13.20 7.63
C ILE A 190 -4.60 -14.10 6.59
N THR A 191 -5.35 -14.48 5.55
CA THR A 191 -4.91 -15.45 4.54
C THR A 191 -3.62 -15.02 3.84
N ASN A 192 -3.45 -13.73 3.56
CA ASN A 192 -2.30 -13.18 2.84
C ASN A 192 -1.17 -12.68 3.78
N ALA A 193 -1.19 -13.07 5.06
CA ALA A 193 -0.32 -12.53 6.09
C ALA A 193 1.18 -12.57 5.71
N ASP A 194 1.65 -13.70 5.19
CA ASP A 194 3.07 -13.89 4.91
C ASP A 194 3.50 -13.04 3.69
N ALA A 195 2.67 -12.95 2.65
CA ALA A 195 2.92 -12.10 1.49
C ALA A 195 2.93 -10.61 1.86
N ILE A 196 2.00 -10.16 2.71
CA ILE A 196 1.94 -8.79 3.22
C ILE A 196 3.14 -8.48 4.12
N ARG A 197 3.53 -9.40 5.01
CA ARG A 197 4.71 -9.23 5.87
C ARG A 197 5.98 -9.08 5.04
N HIS A 198 6.17 -9.96 4.05
CA HIS A 198 7.33 -9.92 3.16
C HIS A 198 7.37 -8.62 2.34
N LEU A 199 6.22 -8.18 1.81
CA LEU A 199 6.12 -6.92 1.10
C LEU A 199 6.52 -5.74 2.01
N ASN A 200 6.00 -5.69 3.25
CA ASN A 200 6.35 -4.63 4.20
C ASN A 200 7.85 -4.61 4.53
N GLN A 201 8.46 -5.76 4.80
CA GLN A 201 9.91 -5.86 5.07
C GLN A 201 10.74 -5.35 3.90
N THR A 202 10.33 -5.65 2.67
CA THR A 202 10.99 -5.16 1.46
C THR A 202 10.88 -3.64 1.35
N ILE A 203 9.69 -3.08 1.63
CA ILE A 203 9.48 -1.62 1.65
C ILE A 203 10.36 -0.96 2.72
N GLU A 204 10.37 -1.47 3.95
CA GLU A 204 11.18 -0.93 5.05
C GLU A 204 12.68 -0.94 4.71
N SER A 205 13.16 -1.98 4.03
CA SER A 205 14.55 -2.05 3.56
C SER A 205 14.86 -0.97 2.52
N LEU A 206 13.94 -0.72 1.58
CA LEU A 206 14.10 0.35 0.57
C LEU A 206 14.03 1.74 1.20
N GLU A 207 13.09 1.95 2.12
CA GLU A 207 12.91 3.20 2.87
C GLU A 207 14.15 3.51 3.72
N SER A 208 14.74 2.51 4.37
CA SER A 208 16.01 2.64 5.11
C SER A 208 17.19 2.99 4.20
N GLY A 209 17.13 2.59 2.92
CA GLY A 209 18.07 2.98 1.87
C GLY A 209 17.81 4.36 1.26
N GLY A 210 16.81 5.10 1.74
CA GLY A 210 16.46 6.43 1.25
C GLY A 210 15.51 6.44 0.04
N LEU A 211 14.91 5.29 -0.30
CA LEU A 211 13.94 5.16 -1.38
C LEU A 211 12.53 5.03 -0.81
N SER A 212 11.73 6.08 -0.89
CA SER A 212 10.34 6.08 -0.42
C SER A 212 9.43 5.22 -1.31
N VAL A 213 8.50 4.47 -0.72
CA VAL A 213 7.48 3.70 -1.46
C VAL A 213 6.10 4.19 -1.05
N ARG A 214 5.30 4.61 -2.02
CA ARG A 214 3.95 5.14 -1.77
C ARG A 214 2.92 4.48 -2.67
N PHE A 215 1.70 4.41 -2.20
CA PHE A 215 0.56 3.82 -2.90
C PHE A 215 -0.41 4.93 -3.31
N TRP A 216 -0.71 4.96 -4.60
CA TRP A 216 -1.74 5.81 -5.19
C TRP A 216 -2.92 4.94 -5.58
N LEU A 217 -3.96 4.95 -4.74
CA LEU A 217 -5.20 4.25 -5.02
C LEU A 217 -5.99 5.00 -6.10
N VAL A 218 -6.33 4.30 -7.17
CA VAL A 218 -7.17 4.81 -8.28
C VAL A 218 -8.34 3.87 -8.54
N ARG A 219 -9.31 4.30 -9.34
CA ARG A 219 -10.35 3.39 -9.81
C ARG A 219 -9.77 2.41 -10.83
N LYS A 220 -10.40 1.24 -10.95
CA LYS A 220 -9.91 0.17 -11.86
C LYS A 220 -9.83 0.60 -13.32
N ASP A 221 -10.76 1.44 -13.78
CA ASP A 221 -10.81 2.00 -15.15
C ASP A 221 -9.67 3.00 -15.43
N GLN A 222 -9.10 3.59 -14.39
CA GLN A 222 -7.98 4.54 -14.47
C GLN A 222 -6.61 3.85 -14.47
N ASN A 223 -6.58 2.51 -14.45
CA ASN A 223 -5.38 1.68 -14.43
C ASN A 223 -5.45 0.60 -15.53
N ALA A 224 -5.88 1.02 -16.73
CA ALA A 224 -6.18 0.11 -17.83
C ALA A 224 -4.94 -0.56 -18.44
N ASP A 225 -3.79 0.12 -18.46
CA ASP A 225 -2.56 -0.43 -19.04
C ASP A 225 -2.04 -1.63 -18.23
N ALA A 226 -1.95 -1.49 -16.90
CA ALA A 226 -1.54 -2.60 -16.05
C ALA A 226 -2.58 -3.74 -16.05
N ASP A 227 -3.88 -3.41 -16.18
CA ASP A 227 -4.94 -4.41 -16.35
C ASP A 227 -4.82 -5.17 -17.67
N THR A 228 -4.47 -4.49 -18.75
CA THR A 228 -4.19 -5.12 -20.05
C THR A 228 -3.04 -6.10 -19.91
N LEU A 229 -1.91 -5.65 -19.33
CA LEU A 229 -0.74 -6.51 -19.09
C LEU A 229 -1.09 -7.75 -18.25
N ALA A 230 -1.80 -7.58 -17.14
CA ALA A 230 -2.18 -8.70 -16.27
C ALA A 230 -3.07 -9.73 -17.00
N ASN A 231 -3.93 -9.28 -17.93
CA ASN A 231 -4.80 -10.18 -18.69
C ASN A 231 -4.11 -10.85 -19.89
N LEU A 232 -3.05 -10.25 -20.45
CA LEU A 232 -2.23 -10.87 -21.51
C LEU A 232 -1.59 -12.18 -21.03
N ALA A 233 -1.20 -12.25 -19.76
CA ALA A 233 -0.59 -13.43 -19.14
C ALA A 233 -1.42 -14.72 -19.23
N PHE A 234 -2.72 -14.62 -19.48
CA PHE A 234 -3.59 -15.80 -19.63
C PHE A 234 -3.75 -16.27 -21.07
N ASN A 235 -3.18 -15.53 -22.02
CA ASN A 235 -3.26 -15.79 -23.46
C ASN A 235 -1.89 -16.16 -24.07
N ASP A 236 -0.81 -16.03 -23.30
CA ASP A 236 0.52 -16.58 -23.59
C ASP A 236 0.55 -18.10 -23.35
#